data_AF-A0A945PGR7-F1
#
_entry.id   AF-A0A945PGR7-F1
#
_cell.length_a   1.000
_cell.length_b   1.000
_cell.length_c   1.000
_cell.angle_alpha   90.00
_cell.angle_beta   90.00
_cell.angle_gamma   90.00
#
_symmetry.space_group_name_H-M   'P 1'
#
loop_
_entity.id
_entity.type
_entity.pdbx_description
1 polymer ?
#
loop_
_entity_poly.entity_id
_entity_poly.type
_entity_poly.pdbx_seq_one_letter_code
_entity_poly.pdbx_strand_id
1 'polypeptide(L)'
;MKKLLLILLCLPMIGFGQGWIKNFYDTPLDFPNVCNVVSTVDSGYAVFNYYGIIKTNALGDTIWTNQNYEGTKWGIQTYDGGYMLFGWFGLFKLDNLGSLQWSDSSIYVEPNTIDQTIDSGYVYTGTAGGNLKADEHLRVVRINSTGDTLWTCQPYPHDGNFDVEGTGKDVHQTNDGNYIVAGFKNISLSNYQNAFLSKINNAGDTL
;
A
#
# COMPACT_ATOMS: atom_id res chain seq x y z
N MET A 1 -20.62 -41.86 -53.28
CA MET A 1 -20.57 -40.42 -52.95
C MET A 1 -20.46 -40.28 -51.44
N LYS A 2 -19.27 -39.93 -50.92
CA LYS A 2 -19.02 -39.84 -49.47
C LYS A 2 -19.68 -38.56 -48.94
N LYS A 3 -20.62 -38.70 -48.00
CA LYS A 3 -21.19 -37.55 -47.28
C LYS A 3 -20.18 -37.10 -46.22
N LEU A 4 -19.62 -35.91 -46.42
CA LEU A 4 -18.74 -35.25 -45.46
C LEU A 4 -19.62 -34.70 -44.33
N LEU A 5 -19.51 -35.28 -43.14
CA LEU A 5 -20.20 -34.80 -41.93
C LEU A 5 -19.34 -33.66 -41.33
N LEU A 6 -19.77 -32.42 -41.51
CA LEU A 6 -19.11 -31.25 -40.93
C LEU A 6 -19.58 -31.11 -39.47
N ILE A 7 -18.77 -31.59 -38.51
CA ILE A 7 -19.00 -31.33 -37.09
C ILE A 7 -18.52 -29.90 -36.81
N LEU A 8 -19.46 -28.98 -36.68
CA LEU A 8 -19.18 -27.61 -36.22
C LEU A 8 -18.83 -27.69 -34.73
N LEU A 9 -17.53 -27.79 -34.42
CA LEU A 9 -17.05 -27.58 -33.05
C LEU A 9 -17.28 -26.10 -32.71
N CYS A 10 -18.35 -25.81 -31.97
CA CYS A 10 -18.47 -24.58 -31.21
C CYS A 10 -17.41 -24.60 -30.10
N LEU A 11 -16.15 -24.36 -30.45
CA LEU A 11 -15.17 -23.90 -29.47
C LEU A 11 -15.72 -22.57 -28.95
N PRO A 12 -15.99 -22.42 -27.64
CA PRO A 12 -16.23 -21.09 -27.11
C PRO A 12 -14.96 -20.31 -27.46
N MET A 13 -15.09 -19.34 -28.35
CA MET A 13 -14.09 -18.29 -28.47
C MET A 13 -14.08 -17.58 -27.11
N ILE A 14 -13.28 -18.11 -26.19
CA ILE A 14 -12.88 -17.40 -24.98
C ILE A 14 -12.12 -16.19 -25.53
N GLY A 15 -12.83 -15.08 -25.60
CA GLY A 15 -12.37 -13.88 -26.27
C GLY A 15 -11.05 -13.41 -25.66
N PHE A 16 -10.00 -13.50 -26.45
CA PHE A 16 -8.79 -12.72 -26.22
C PHE A 16 -9.18 -11.24 -26.25
N GLY A 17 -9.10 -10.57 -25.10
CA GLY A 17 -9.10 -9.10 -25.04
C GLY A 17 -10.44 -8.38 -25.14
N GLN A 18 -11.54 -8.90 -24.57
CA GLN A 18 -12.66 -8.01 -24.26
C GLN A 18 -12.33 -7.20 -23.01
N GLY A 19 -12.05 -5.90 -23.20
CA GLY A 19 -12.03 -4.95 -22.10
C GLY A 19 -13.38 -4.98 -21.38
N TRP A 20 -13.36 -4.98 -20.06
CA TRP A 20 -14.55 -4.97 -19.22
C TRP A 20 -14.58 -3.70 -18.38
N ILE A 21 -15.78 -3.26 -18.03
CA ILE A 21 -16.03 -2.24 -17.03
C ILE A 21 -16.93 -2.90 -15.97
N LYS A 22 -16.49 -2.87 -14.71
CA LYS A 22 -17.23 -3.42 -13.57
C LYS A 22 -17.49 -2.30 -12.60
N ASN A 23 -18.73 -2.22 -12.14
CA ASN A 23 -19.13 -1.30 -11.09
C ASN A 23 -19.37 -2.11 -9.82
N PHE A 24 -18.80 -1.67 -8.71
CA PHE A 24 -18.93 -2.31 -7.41
C PHE A 24 -19.82 -1.41 -6.53
N TYR A 25 -21.01 -1.89 -6.17
CA TYR A 25 -22.06 -1.08 -5.52
C TYR A 25 -22.35 -1.51 -4.06
N ASP A 26 -21.49 -2.32 -3.44
CA ASP A 26 -21.76 -2.94 -2.13
C ASP A 26 -21.55 -2.01 -0.92
N THR A 27 -21.29 -0.71 -1.10
CA THR A 27 -21.16 0.22 0.03
C THR A 27 -22.47 0.97 0.27
N PRO A 28 -23.04 0.95 1.49
CA PRO A 28 -24.31 1.60 1.82
C PRO A 28 -24.30 3.14 1.77
N LEU A 29 -23.22 3.77 1.30
CA LEU A 29 -23.05 5.22 1.25
C LEU A 29 -22.42 5.63 -0.09
N ASP A 30 -22.96 6.70 -0.70
CA ASP A 30 -22.69 7.25 -2.04
C ASP A 30 -21.23 7.72 -2.31
N PHE A 31 -20.24 7.26 -1.56
CA PHE A 31 -18.84 7.70 -1.71
C PHE A 31 -17.80 6.59 -1.47
N PRO A 32 -17.66 5.58 -2.35
CA PRO A 32 -16.49 4.71 -2.32
C PRO A 32 -15.34 5.40 -3.05
N ASN A 33 -14.56 6.22 -2.33
CA ASN A 33 -13.26 6.66 -2.83
C ASN A 33 -12.35 5.43 -2.92
N VAL A 34 -12.19 4.87 -4.12
CA VAL A 34 -11.15 3.87 -4.40
C VAL A 34 -9.80 4.53 -4.15
N CYS A 35 -9.01 3.93 -3.29
CA CYS A 35 -7.70 4.41 -2.89
C CYS A 35 -6.64 3.99 -3.91
N ASN A 36 -6.59 2.69 -4.20
CA ASN A 36 -5.68 2.10 -5.17
C ASN A 36 -6.16 0.71 -5.60
N VAL A 37 -5.52 0.17 -6.63
CA VAL A 37 -5.71 -1.20 -7.12
C VAL A 37 -4.37 -1.87 -7.30
N VAL A 38 -4.28 -3.16 -6.98
CA VAL A 38 -3.10 -3.99 -7.23
C VAL A 38 -3.51 -5.28 -7.93
N SER A 39 -2.67 -5.76 -8.86
CA SER A 39 -2.76 -7.13 -9.38
C SER A 39 -2.44 -8.12 -8.27
N THR A 40 -3.11 -9.27 -8.26
CA THR A 40 -2.88 -10.30 -7.26
C THR A 40 -2.15 -11.53 -7.82
N VAL A 41 -1.46 -12.30 -6.97
CA VAL A 41 -0.69 -13.51 -7.36
C VAL A 41 -1.51 -14.57 -8.13
N ASP A 42 -2.83 -14.57 -7.96
CA ASP A 42 -3.79 -15.44 -8.65
C ASP A 42 -4.32 -14.82 -9.96
N SER A 43 -3.65 -13.81 -10.50
CA SER A 43 -4.04 -13.04 -11.71
C SER A 43 -5.34 -12.25 -11.58
N GLY A 44 -5.91 -12.12 -10.38
CA GLY A 44 -7.02 -11.22 -10.10
C GLY A 44 -6.57 -9.80 -9.74
N TYR A 45 -7.46 -9.08 -9.05
CA TYR A 45 -7.17 -7.75 -8.55
C TYR A 45 -7.65 -7.60 -7.10
N ALA A 46 -6.94 -6.80 -6.32
CA ALA A 46 -7.42 -6.27 -5.05
C ALA A 46 -7.63 -4.76 -5.23
N VAL A 47 -8.86 -4.33 -5.01
CA VAL A 47 -9.28 -2.92 -5.09
C VAL A 47 -9.48 -2.45 -3.66
N PHE A 48 -8.68 -1.47 -3.24
CA PHE A 48 -8.80 -0.86 -1.94
C PHE A 48 -9.66 0.40 -2.02
N ASN A 49 -10.56 0.57 -1.07
CA ASN A 49 -11.41 1.75 -0.95
C ASN A 49 -11.40 2.24 0.50
N TYR A 50 -12.05 3.36 0.76
CA TYR A 50 -12.12 3.94 2.11
C TYR A 50 -12.61 2.98 3.21
N TYR A 51 -13.39 1.95 2.89
CA TYR A 51 -13.94 1.00 3.85
C TYR A 51 -13.16 -0.32 3.94
N GLY A 52 -12.20 -0.56 3.05
CA GLY A 52 -11.38 -1.76 3.07
C GLY A 52 -11.02 -2.26 1.67
N ILE A 53 -11.40 -3.49 1.35
CA ILE A 53 -10.91 -4.23 0.18
C ILE A 53 -12.02 -5.02 -0.53
N ILE A 54 -11.93 -5.05 -1.86
CA ILE A 54 -12.68 -5.91 -2.77
C ILE A 54 -11.68 -6.77 -3.53
N LYS A 55 -11.81 -8.09 -3.44
CA LYS A 55 -11.03 -9.05 -4.24
C LYS A 55 -11.83 -9.48 -5.46
N THR A 56 -11.18 -9.50 -6.62
CA THR A 56 -11.77 -9.96 -7.88
C THR A 56 -10.93 -11.03 -8.56
N ASN A 57 -11.53 -11.73 -9.53
CA ASN A 57 -10.82 -12.58 -10.49
C ASN A 57 -10.26 -11.73 -11.66
N ALA A 58 -9.58 -12.38 -12.61
CA ALA A 58 -9.01 -11.72 -13.80
C ALA A 58 -10.06 -11.05 -14.72
N LEU A 59 -11.33 -11.44 -14.61
CA LEU A 59 -12.46 -10.89 -15.37
C LEU A 59 -13.16 -9.73 -14.64
N GLY A 60 -12.64 -9.35 -13.46
CA GLY A 60 -13.20 -8.30 -12.62
C GLY A 60 -14.44 -8.72 -11.82
N ASP A 61 -14.78 -10.01 -11.77
CA ASP A 61 -15.88 -10.49 -10.93
C ASP A 61 -15.43 -10.59 -9.47
N THR A 62 -16.26 -10.11 -8.55
CA THR A 62 -16.01 -10.16 -7.11
C THR A 62 -15.88 -11.60 -6.62
N ILE A 63 -14.78 -11.90 -5.93
CA ILE A 63 -14.56 -13.16 -5.20
C ILE A 63 -15.02 -12.98 -3.75
N TRP A 64 -14.57 -11.90 -3.09
CA TRP A 64 -14.96 -11.55 -1.72
C TRP A 64 -14.76 -10.06 -1.47
N THR A 65 -15.40 -9.54 -0.42
CA THR A 65 -15.23 -8.18 0.08
C THR A 65 -15.04 -8.20 1.59
N ASN A 66 -14.25 -7.26 2.11
CA ASN A 66 -14.21 -6.97 3.54
C ASN A 66 -14.18 -5.45 3.74
N GLN A 67 -15.24 -4.93 4.34
CA GLN A 67 -15.51 -3.48 4.47
C GLN A 67 -15.45 -3.02 5.95
N ASN A 68 -14.68 -3.72 6.79
CA ASN A 68 -14.53 -3.42 8.22
C ASN A 68 -13.35 -2.48 8.54
N TYR A 69 -12.73 -1.88 7.53
CA TYR A 69 -11.53 -1.06 7.64
C TYR A 69 -11.80 0.35 7.12
N GLU A 70 -12.80 1.00 7.71
CA GLU A 70 -13.09 2.42 7.47
C GLU A 70 -11.81 3.25 7.63
N GLY A 71 -11.66 4.31 6.84
CA GLY A 71 -10.48 5.18 6.90
C GLY A 71 -9.26 4.63 6.15
N THR A 72 -9.39 3.51 5.42
CA THR A 72 -8.31 2.99 4.57
C THR A 72 -7.88 4.05 3.55
N LYS A 73 -6.57 4.23 3.41
CA LYS A 73 -5.94 5.17 2.48
C LYS A 73 -5.15 4.50 1.37
N TRP A 74 -4.69 3.27 1.60
CA TRP A 74 -3.95 2.49 0.62
C TRP A 74 -3.86 1.02 1.07
N GLY A 75 -3.52 0.14 0.14
CA GLY A 75 -3.10 -1.22 0.48
C GLY A 75 -2.22 -1.88 -0.58
N ILE A 76 -1.57 -2.97 -0.18
CA ILE A 76 -0.71 -3.79 -1.04
C ILE A 76 -1.07 -5.28 -0.87
N GLN A 77 -0.75 -6.10 -1.88
CA GLN A 77 -0.70 -7.53 -1.68
C GLN A 77 0.65 -7.92 -1.07
N THR A 78 0.64 -8.84 -0.11
CA THR A 78 1.84 -9.37 0.54
C THR A 78 2.28 -10.69 -0.08
N TYR A 79 3.56 -11.07 0.09
CA TYR A 79 4.19 -12.25 -0.51
C TYR A 79 3.52 -13.57 -0.14
N ASP A 80 2.86 -13.63 1.01
CA ASP A 80 2.05 -14.78 1.46
C ASP A 80 0.67 -14.84 0.76
N GLY A 81 0.39 -13.94 -0.19
CA GLY A 81 -0.88 -13.81 -0.90
C GLY A 81 -1.94 -13.02 -0.13
N GLY A 82 -1.65 -12.62 1.12
CA GLY A 82 -2.51 -11.76 1.94
C GLY A 82 -2.42 -10.29 1.55
N TYR A 83 -2.90 -9.41 2.43
CA TYR A 83 -3.01 -7.98 2.15
C TYR A 83 -2.56 -7.15 3.33
N MET A 84 -1.87 -6.04 3.07
CA MET A 84 -1.58 -5.01 4.06
C MET A 84 -2.38 -3.77 3.70
N LEU A 85 -3.11 -3.21 4.66
CA LEU A 85 -3.86 -1.96 4.52
C LEU A 85 -3.33 -0.96 5.54
N PHE A 86 -3.37 0.32 5.18
CA PHE A 86 -3.14 1.39 6.12
C PHE A 86 -4.13 2.54 5.91
N GLY A 87 -4.37 3.30 6.97
CA GLY A 87 -5.29 4.41 6.95
C GLY A 87 -5.30 5.21 8.24
N TRP A 88 -6.34 6.03 8.42
CA TRP A 88 -6.49 6.90 9.59
C TRP A 88 -6.50 6.16 10.93
N PHE A 89 -6.91 4.89 10.94
CA PHE A 89 -7.09 4.12 12.17
C PHE A 89 -6.03 3.04 12.39
N GLY A 90 -5.01 2.95 11.55
CA GLY A 90 -3.91 2.02 11.77
C GLY A 90 -3.43 1.24 10.55
N LEU A 91 -2.61 0.23 10.84
CA LEU A 91 -2.17 -0.83 9.94
C LEU A 91 -3.00 -2.09 10.16
N PHE A 92 -3.34 -2.79 9.08
CA PHE A 92 -4.11 -4.03 9.13
C PHE A 92 -3.50 -5.07 8.19
N LYS A 93 -3.03 -6.19 8.76
CA LYS A 93 -2.61 -7.36 7.98
C LYS A 93 -3.75 -8.35 7.86
N LEU A 94 -4.09 -8.69 6.64
CA LEU A 94 -5.09 -9.71 6.29
C LEU A 94 -4.41 -10.93 5.67
N ASP A 95 -5.06 -12.09 5.79
CA ASP A 95 -4.74 -13.27 4.98
C ASP A 95 -5.31 -13.17 3.56
N ASN A 96 -5.09 -14.20 2.75
CA ASN A 96 -5.52 -14.26 1.35
C ASN A 96 -7.06 -14.38 1.17
N LEU A 97 -7.79 -14.67 2.24
CA LEU A 97 -9.26 -14.70 2.28
C LEU A 97 -9.85 -13.41 2.85
N GLY A 98 -8.99 -12.43 3.18
CA GLY A 98 -9.41 -11.15 3.73
C GLY A 98 -9.67 -11.18 5.24
N SER A 99 -9.27 -12.23 5.97
CA SER A 99 -9.43 -12.29 7.43
C SER A 99 -8.28 -11.59 8.14
N LEU A 100 -8.58 -10.86 9.21
CA LEU A 100 -7.57 -10.16 10.02
C LEU A 100 -6.58 -11.13 10.67
N GLN A 101 -5.29 -10.90 10.45
CA GLN A 101 -4.20 -11.61 11.11
C GLN A 101 -3.66 -10.79 12.29
N TRP A 102 -3.41 -9.51 12.07
CA TRP A 102 -3.03 -8.55 13.12
C TRP A 102 -3.36 -7.12 12.69
N SER A 103 -3.46 -6.22 13.67
CA SER A 103 -3.63 -4.79 13.45
C SER A 103 -2.82 -3.98 14.47
N ASP A 104 -2.33 -2.82 14.05
CA ASP A 104 -1.76 -1.82 14.94
C ASP A 104 -2.46 -0.48 14.75
N SER A 105 -3.25 -0.08 15.74
CA SER A 105 -3.92 1.22 15.82
C SER A 105 -3.15 2.25 16.65
N SER A 106 -2.01 1.87 17.22
CA SER A 106 -1.14 2.72 18.03
C SER A 106 -0.03 3.39 17.23
N ILE A 107 -0.23 3.49 15.90
CA ILE A 107 0.74 4.09 14.99
C ILE A 107 1.01 5.56 15.34
N TYR A 108 2.23 5.83 15.82
CA TYR A 108 2.69 7.19 16.08
C TYR A 108 2.96 7.98 14.78
N VAL A 109 3.19 7.25 13.69
CA VAL A 109 3.52 7.77 12.37
C VAL A 109 2.43 7.34 11.40
N GLU A 110 1.64 8.29 10.89
CA GLU A 110 0.59 7.98 9.91
C GLU A 110 1.23 7.64 8.55
N PRO A 111 1.06 6.41 8.01
CA PRO A 111 1.75 6.02 6.79
C PRO A 111 1.25 6.79 5.57
N ASN A 112 2.19 7.21 4.73
CA ASN A 112 1.95 7.77 3.40
C ASN A 112 2.17 6.74 2.29
N THR A 113 3.11 5.82 2.50
CA THR A 113 3.44 4.70 1.61
C THR A 113 3.98 3.55 2.45
N ILE A 114 3.78 2.32 2.01
CA ILE A 114 4.29 1.10 2.64
C ILE A 114 4.82 0.16 1.57
N ASP A 115 5.89 -0.55 1.89
CA ASP A 115 6.42 -1.64 1.07
C ASP A 115 6.74 -2.85 1.95
N GLN A 116 6.58 -4.04 1.36
CA GLN A 116 6.98 -5.28 2.02
C GLN A 116 8.46 -5.56 1.75
N THR A 117 9.18 -5.97 2.77
CA THR A 117 10.61 -6.25 2.71
C THR A 117 10.89 -7.73 2.45
N ILE A 118 12.10 -8.05 2.02
CA ILE A 118 12.52 -9.39 1.60
C ILE A 118 12.39 -10.46 2.70
N ASP A 119 12.47 -10.05 3.95
CA ASP A 119 12.28 -10.87 5.16
C ASP A 119 10.81 -10.95 5.62
N SER A 120 9.87 -10.53 4.76
CA SER A 120 8.42 -10.48 5.02
C SER A 120 7.94 -9.47 6.07
N GLY A 121 8.82 -8.60 6.59
CA GLY A 121 8.41 -7.41 7.35
C GLY A 121 7.88 -6.29 6.44
N TYR A 122 7.71 -5.09 7.01
CA TYR A 122 7.30 -3.90 6.24
C TYR A 122 8.16 -2.67 6.55
N VAL A 123 8.28 -1.78 5.58
CA VAL A 123 8.87 -0.46 5.75
C VAL A 123 7.89 0.57 5.22
N TYR A 124 7.70 1.66 5.95
CA TYR A 124 6.79 2.73 5.53
C TYR A 124 7.35 4.10 5.86
N THR A 125 6.88 5.09 5.13
CA THR A 125 7.11 6.50 5.49
C THR A 125 5.84 7.11 6.02
N GLY A 126 5.95 8.12 6.86
CA GLY A 126 4.80 8.85 7.35
C GLY A 126 5.19 10.07 8.15
N THR A 127 4.19 10.81 8.62
CA THR A 127 4.41 11.99 9.46
C THR A 127 4.14 11.61 10.91
N ALA A 128 5.07 11.93 11.81
CA ALA A 128 4.84 11.79 13.25
C ALA A 128 3.78 12.79 13.69
N GLY A 129 2.66 12.31 14.24
CA GLY A 129 1.56 13.13 14.72
C GLY A 129 1.68 13.38 16.22
N GLY A 130 2.28 14.50 16.62
CA GLY A 130 2.13 15.04 17.97
C GLY A 130 1.02 16.10 18.02
N ASN A 131 0.37 16.28 19.17
CA ASN A 131 -0.58 17.39 19.42
C ASN A 131 0.07 18.80 19.37
N LEU A 132 1.35 18.89 19.02
CA LEU A 132 2.13 20.11 18.91
C LEU A 132 2.75 20.12 17.51
N LYS A 133 2.44 21.16 16.72
CA LYS A 133 2.90 21.36 15.33
C LYS A 133 4.41 21.20 15.08
N ALA A 134 5.23 21.25 16.13
CA ALA A 134 6.68 21.20 16.04
C ALA A 134 7.27 19.79 15.81
N ASP A 135 6.44 18.74 15.81
CA ASP A 135 6.88 17.34 15.65
C ASP A 135 6.40 16.67 14.35
N GLU A 136 5.82 17.42 13.40
CA GLU A 136 5.34 16.94 12.09
C GLU A 136 6.49 16.63 11.11
N HIS A 137 7.48 15.88 11.58
CA HIS A 137 8.63 15.48 10.80
C HIS A 137 8.38 14.16 10.08
N LEU A 138 8.90 14.06 8.86
CA LEU A 138 8.97 12.81 8.14
C LEU A 138 9.72 11.76 8.97
N ARG A 139 9.11 10.59 9.09
CA ARG A 139 9.70 9.39 9.66
C ARG A 139 9.65 8.26 8.66
N VAL A 140 10.63 7.38 8.77
CA VAL A 140 10.66 6.07 8.14
C VAL A 140 10.61 5.06 9.27
N VAL A 141 9.69 4.11 9.17
CA VAL A 141 9.48 3.10 10.20
C VAL A 141 9.64 1.73 9.56
N ARG A 142 10.37 0.87 10.26
CA ARG A 142 10.56 -0.52 9.92
C ARG A 142 9.88 -1.39 10.96
N ILE A 143 9.02 -2.29 10.50
CA ILE A 143 8.33 -3.27 11.35
C ILE A 143 8.63 -4.69 10.87
N ASN A 144 8.58 -5.66 11.77
CA ASN A 144 8.66 -7.08 11.43
C ASN A 144 7.33 -7.59 10.82
N SER A 145 7.24 -8.89 10.53
CA SER A 145 6.05 -9.51 9.93
C SER A 145 4.83 -9.60 10.87
N THR A 146 5.04 -9.44 12.19
CA THR A 146 3.99 -9.44 13.22
C THR A 146 3.52 -8.04 13.60
N GLY A 147 4.14 -7.00 13.03
CA GLY A 147 3.79 -5.60 13.29
C GLY A 147 4.65 -4.90 14.33
N ASP A 148 5.67 -5.56 14.91
CA ASP A 148 6.51 -4.92 15.92
C ASP A 148 7.54 -3.99 15.26
N THR A 149 7.64 -2.77 15.80
CA THR A 149 8.65 -1.79 15.37
C THR A 149 10.06 -2.27 15.66
N LEU A 150 10.88 -2.35 14.61
CA LEU A 150 12.31 -2.64 14.68
C LEU A 150 13.13 -1.37 14.83
N TRP A 151 12.82 -0.34 14.04
CA TRP A 151 13.42 0.99 14.17
C TRP A 151 12.53 2.06 13.54
N THR A 152 12.75 3.30 14.00
CA THR A 152 12.20 4.52 13.40
C THR A 152 13.35 5.48 13.21
N CYS A 153 13.47 6.04 12.01
CA CYS A 153 14.50 7.03 11.71
C CYS A 153 13.95 8.23 10.95
N GLN A 154 14.75 9.28 10.89
CA GLN A 154 14.51 10.42 10.02
C GLN A 154 15.41 10.29 8.79
N PRO A 155 14.87 10.34 7.56
CA PRO A 155 15.64 10.07 6.35
C PRO A 155 16.61 11.21 5.97
N TYR A 156 16.64 12.32 6.71
CA TYR A 156 17.57 13.42 6.48
C TYR A 156 17.92 14.13 7.80
N PRO A 157 19.09 14.78 7.89
CA PRO A 157 19.48 15.51 9.09
C PRO A 157 18.48 16.62 9.41
N HIS A 158 18.10 16.75 10.68
CA HIS A 158 17.36 17.91 11.16
C HIS A 158 18.30 19.12 11.14
N ASP A 159 17.95 20.18 10.40
CA ASP A 159 18.74 21.41 10.32
C ASP A 159 18.51 22.36 11.51
N GLY A 160 17.81 21.87 12.54
CA GLY A 160 17.47 22.66 13.74
C GLY A 160 16.23 23.52 13.57
N ASN A 161 15.62 23.53 12.39
CA ASN A 161 14.44 24.34 12.10
C ASN A 161 13.18 23.48 12.10
N PHE A 162 12.38 23.63 13.16
CA PHE A 162 11.15 22.87 13.41
C PHE A 162 10.03 23.12 12.37
N ASP A 163 10.22 24.09 11.46
CA ASP A 163 9.27 24.41 10.39
C ASP A 163 9.51 23.60 9.10
N VAL A 164 10.52 22.73 9.06
CA VAL A 164 10.85 21.95 7.87
C VAL A 164 10.05 20.64 7.83
N GLU A 165 8.80 20.78 7.40
CA GLU A 165 7.95 19.65 7.03
C GLU A 165 8.54 18.95 5.79
N GLY A 166 8.55 17.62 5.82
CA GLY A 166 8.89 16.79 4.68
C GLY A 166 7.88 15.69 4.51
N THR A 167 7.73 15.19 3.28
CA THR A 167 6.82 14.10 2.96
C THR A 167 7.56 13.02 2.20
N GLY A 168 7.58 11.82 2.76
CA GLY A 168 7.98 10.60 2.07
C GLY A 168 6.87 10.21 1.11
N LYS A 169 7.24 10.02 -0.15
CA LYS A 169 6.34 9.61 -1.22
C LYS A 169 6.54 8.18 -1.63
N ASP A 170 7.75 7.65 -1.43
CA ASP A 170 8.06 6.27 -1.74
C ASP A 170 9.16 5.71 -0.83
N VAL A 171 9.12 4.41 -0.60
CA VAL A 171 10.17 3.69 0.14
C VAL A 171 10.29 2.25 -0.36
N HIS A 172 11.54 1.81 -0.57
CA HIS A 172 11.83 0.45 -1.01
C HIS A 172 13.06 -0.11 -0.33
N GLN A 173 13.05 -1.41 -0.07
CA GLN A 173 14.28 -2.13 0.28
C GLN A 173 15.11 -2.40 -0.99
N THR A 174 16.41 -2.16 -0.91
CA THR A 174 17.37 -2.46 -1.98
C THR A 174 17.97 -3.86 -1.83
N ASN A 175 18.49 -4.41 -2.93
CA ASN A 175 19.07 -5.76 -2.97
C ASN A 175 20.26 -5.99 -2.01
N ASP A 176 20.91 -4.91 -1.58
CA ASP A 176 21.99 -4.93 -0.58
C ASP A 176 21.46 -4.92 0.87
N GLY A 177 20.14 -5.03 1.07
CA GLY A 177 19.48 -5.03 2.39
C GLY A 177 19.23 -3.65 2.98
N ASN A 178 19.64 -2.58 2.30
CA ASN A 178 19.40 -1.20 2.72
C ASN A 178 18.02 -0.71 2.24
N TYR A 179 17.70 0.56 2.49
CA TYR A 179 16.45 1.18 2.11
C TYR A 179 16.70 2.47 1.34
N ILE A 180 15.83 2.77 0.39
CA ILE A 180 15.81 4.03 -0.35
C ILE A 180 14.46 4.71 -0.10
N VAL A 181 14.51 6.01 0.17
CA VAL A 181 13.33 6.84 0.42
C VAL A 181 13.35 8.03 -0.52
N ALA A 182 12.24 8.25 -1.21
CA ALA A 182 12.04 9.41 -2.08
C ALA A 182 10.92 10.29 -1.52
N GLY A 183 11.06 11.61 -1.69
CA GLY A 183 10.07 12.55 -1.20
C GLY A 183 10.44 13.99 -1.49
N PHE A 184 9.82 14.91 -0.76
CA PHE A 184 10.18 16.32 -0.80
C PHE A 184 10.32 16.88 0.61
N LYS A 185 11.09 17.97 0.73
CA LYS A 185 11.18 18.78 1.94
C LYS A 185 10.90 20.24 1.62
N ASN A 186 10.22 20.94 2.52
CA ASN A 186 10.04 22.38 2.41
C ASN A 186 11.39 23.09 2.55
N ILE A 187 11.59 24.16 1.78
CA ILE A 187 12.74 25.05 1.95
C ILE A 187 12.31 26.14 2.93
N SER A 188 13.02 26.25 4.05
CA SER A 188 12.74 27.25 5.10
C SER A 188 12.45 28.63 4.51
N LEU A 189 11.34 29.25 4.95
CA LEU A 189 10.90 30.59 4.58
C LEU A 189 10.52 30.78 3.10
N SER A 190 10.23 29.70 2.36
CA SER A 190 9.74 29.79 0.97
C SER A 190 8.57 28.83 0.70
N ASN A 191 7.82 29.09 -0.38
CA ASN A 191 6.78 28.18 -0.89
C ASN A 191 7.36 27.08 -1.81
N TYR A 192 8.68 26.90 -1.82
CA TYR A 192 9.36 25.92 -2.69
C TYR A 192 9.72 24.66 -1.94
N GLN A 193 9.64 23.53 -2.64
CA GLN A 193 9.97 22.20 -2.14
C GLN A 193 11.14 21.62 -2.92
N ASN A 194 12.08 21.00 -2.21
CA ASN A 194 13.17 20.24 -2.82
C ASN A 194 12.85 18.76 -2.78
N ALA A 195 12.89 18.11 -3.94
CA ALA A 195 12.92 16.65 -4.00
C ALA A 195 14.18 16.13 -3.29
N PHE A 196 14.06 15.02 -2.59
CA PHE A 196 15.19 14.32 -2.00
C PHE A 196 15.11 12.82 -2.31
N LEU A 197 16.28 12.21 -2.32
CA LEU A 197 16.47 10.77 -2.29
C LEU A 197 17.44 10.48 -1.14
N SER A 198 17.07 9.58 -0.25
CA SER A 198 17.89 9.20 0.90
C SER A 198 18.09 7.69 0.94
N LYS A 199 19.29 7.27 1.35
CA LYS A 199 19.59 5.87 1.59
C LYS A 199 19.77 5.65 3.09
N ILE A 200 19.18 4.57 3.59
CA ILE A 200 19.19 4.19 5.00
C ILE A 200 19.73 2.77 5.10
N ASN A 201 20.64 2.52 6.03
CA ASN A 201 21.19 1.18 6.23
C ASN A 201 20.18 0.25 6.92
N ASN A 202 20.50 -1.04 7.02
CA ASN A 202 19.59 -2.01 7.65
C ASN A 202 19.34 -1.76 9.16
N ALA A 203 20.20 -0.99 9.84
CA ALA A 203 20.05 -0.60 11.24
C ALA A 203 19.21 0.67 11.44
N GLY A 204 18.81 1.36 10.36
CA GLY A 204 18.04 2.59 10.41
C GLY A 204 18.88 3.88 10.35
N ASP A 205 20.20 3.81 10.13
CA ASP A 205 21.04 5.01 9.99
C ASP A 205 21.09 5.51 8.54
N THR A 206 20.98 6.82 8.35
CA THR A 206 21.15 7.46 7.04
C THR A 206 22.61 7.36 6.56
N LEU A 207 22.80 7.06 5.26
CA LEU A 207 24.10 6.87 4.59
C LEU A 207 24.54 8.10 3.78
#